data_AF-A0A2V5MAT5-F1
#
_entry.id   AF-A0A2V5MAT5-F1
#
_cell.length_a   1.000
_cell.length_b   1.000
_cell.length_c   1.000
_cell.angle_alpha   90.00
_cell.angle_beta   90.00
_cell.angle_gamma   90.00
#
_symmetry.space_group_name_H-M   'P 1'
#
loop_
_entity.id
_entity.type
_entity.pdbx_description
1 polymer ?
#
loop_
_entity_poly.entity_id
_entity_poly.type
_entity_poly.pdbx_seq_one_letter_code
_entity_poly.pdbx_strand_id
1 'polypeptide(L)'
;RYVWSSWTGGGAISHTVAPTTNKTYTAIFTTQYYLTMSHNTGGTVTPASGWKNSGAAVSITATPAIGYNFSNWTGTGTGSFSGTTNPASITMGAPITETAIFTHN
;
A
#
# COMPACT_ATOMS: atom_id res chain seq x y z
N ARG A 1 8.61 -3.83 3.68
CA ARG A 1 9.48 -3.31 4.77
C ARG A 1 8.86 -3.62 6.13
N TYR A 2 9.66 -3.67 7.19
CA TYR A 2 9.18 -3.70 8.56
C TYR A 2 9.37 -2.32 9.18
N VAL A 3 8.31 -1.79 9.78
CA VAL A 3 8.34 -0.52 10.51
C VAL A 3 8.27 -0.84 11.99
N TRP A 4 9.24 -0.36 12.77
CA TRP A 4 9.21 -0.52 14.22
C TRP A 4 8.01 0.23 14.79
N SER A 5 7.28 -0.41 15.70
CA SER A 5 6.07 0.13 16.31
C SER A 5 6.31 0.51 17.76
N SER A 6 6.73 -0.44 18.60
CA SER A 6 6.99 -0.19 20.02
C SER A 6 7.76 -1.33 20.69
N TRP A 7 8.24 -1.09 21.90
CA TRP A 7 8.68 -2.13 22.83
C TRP A 7 7.54 -2.47 23.81
N THR A 8 7.45 -3.72 24.26
CA THR A 8 6.50 -4.11 25.33
C THR A 8 6.71 -3.37 26.65
N GLY A 9 7.94 -2.91 26.91
CA GLY A 9 8.28 -2.07 28.06
C GLY A 9 8.11 -0.57 27.83
N GLY A 10 7.62 -0.15 26.66
CA GLY A 10 7.63 1.25 26.23
C GLY A 10 9.04 1.76 25.88
N GLY A 11 9.16 3.06 25.61
CA GLY A 11 10.41 3.70 25.23
C GLY A 11 10.63 3.81 23.72
N ALA A 12 11.62 4.61 23.34
CA ALA A 12 12.00 4.81 21.94
C ALA A 12 12.66 3.54 21.35
N ILE A 13 12.78 3.50 20.01
CA ILE A 13 13.44 2.39 19.30
C ILE A 13 14.84 2.11 19.88
N SER A 14 15.58 3.16 20.22
CA SER A 14 16.82 3.10 20.99
C SER A 14 16.58 3.68 22.37
N HIS A 15 16.77 2.88 23.42
CA HIS A 15 16.70 3.33 24.81
C HIS A 15 17.55 2.42 25.72
N THR A 16 17.93 2.95 26.89
CA THR A 16 18.67 2.19 27.91
C THR A 16 17.70 1.40 28.77
N VAL A 17 18.05 0.15 29.07
CA VAL A 17 17.33 -0.71 30.01
C VAL A 17 18.22 -1.05 31.20
N ALA A 18 17.66 -1.03 32.41
CA ALA A 18 18.33 -1.41 33.65
C ALA A 18 17.43 -2.36 34.48
N PRO A 19 17.22 -3.61 34.03
CA PRO A 19 16.37 -4.55 34.74
C PRO A 19 17.05 -4.99 36.05
N THR A 20 16.34 -4.89 37.17
CA THR A 20 16.81 -5.36 38.50
C THR A 20 16.43 -6.81 38.80
N THR A 21 15.59 -7.41 37.94
CA THR A 21 15.16 -8.81 37.97
C THR A 21 15.01 -9.32 36.53
N ASN A 22 14.78 -10.62 36.35
CA ASN A 22 14.56 -11.22 35.02
C ASN A 22 13.39 -10.53 34.31
N LYS A 23 13.65 -9.93 33.16
CA LYS A 23 12.67 -9.15 32.40
C LYS A 23 12.82 -9.36 30.89
N THR A 24 11.71 -9.61 30.22
CA THR A 24 11.65 -9.76 28.76
C THR A 24 11.22 -8.46 28.11
N TYR A 25 11.92 -8.04 27.06
CA TYR A 25 11.57 -6.90 26.21
C TYR A 25 11.35 -7.39 24.79
N THR A 26 10.17 -7.13 24.23
CA THR A 26 9.81 -7.57 22.87
C THR A 26 9.62 -6.35 21.98
N ALA A 27 10.33 -6.30 20.86
CA ALA A 27 10.11 -5.30 19.82
C ALA A 27 8.96 -5.74 18.92
N ILE A 28 8.02 -4.83 18.69
CA ILE A 28 6.87 -5.03 17.81
C ILE A 28 7.15 -4.30 16.50
N PHE A 29 6.95 -5.00 15.38
CA PHE A 29 7.09 -4.46 14.05
C PHE A 29 5.80 -4.62 13.26
N THR A 30 5.47 -3.64 12.43
CA THR A 30 4.39 -3.72 11.45
C THR A 30 4.95 -3.95 10.05
N THR A 31 4.47 -5.00 9.38
CA THR A 31 4.79 -5.26 7.98
C THR A 31 4.09 -4.26 7.08
N GLN A 32 4.83 -3.67 6.15
CA GLN A 32 4.31 -2.83 5.09
C GLN A 32 4.74 -3.34 3.72
N TYR A 33 3.84 -3.27 2.75
CA TYR A 33 4.10 -3.56 1.35
C TYR A 33 4.07 -2.28 0.52
N TYR A 34 4.83 -2.28 -0.57
CA TYR A 34 4.86 -1.15 -1.48
C TYR A 34 3.73 -1.30 -2.49
N LEU A 35 2.94 -0.24 -2.66
CA LEU A 35 1.96 -0.10 -3.72
C LEU A 35 2.58 0.75 -4.83
N THR A 36 2.73 0.16 -6.00
CA THR A 36 3.13 0.86 -7.22
C THR A 36 1.87 1.20 -8.02
N MET A 37 1.63 2.49 -8.24
CA MET A 37 0.53 3.00 -9.04
C MET A 37 1.08 3.54 -10.35
N SER A 38 0.51 3.09 -11.46
CA SER A 38 0.93 3.48 -12.80
C SER A 38 -0.28 3.62 -13.73
N HIS A 39 -0.05 4.23 -14.89
CA HIS A 39 -1.06 4.34 -15.94
C HIS A 39 -0.40 4.62 -17.28
N ASN A 40 -1.13 4.36 -18.35
CA ASN A 40 -0.76 4.85 -19.68
C ASN A 40 -1.17 6.33 -19.86
N THR A 41 -0.92 6.87 -21.04
CA THR A 41 -1.32 8.23 -21.41
C THR A 41 -2.84 8.41 -21.36
N GLY A 42 -3.31 9.60 -20.98
CA GLY A 42 -4.73 9.93 -21.06
C GLY A 42 -5.50 9.90 -19.73
N GLY A 43 -4.80 9.92 -18.60
CA GLY A 43 -5.43 10.06 -17.30
C GLY A 43 -4.42 10.13 -16.16
N THR A 44 -4.94 10.09 -14.94
CA THR A 44 -4.16 10.06 -13.69
C THR A 44 -4.73 9.00 -12.76
N VAL A 45 -3.93 8.54 -11.80
CA VAL A 45 -4.35 7.57 -10.78
C VAL A 45 -4.14 8.11 -9.38
N THR A 46 -5.00 7.68 -8.45
CA THR A 46 -4.87 7.94 -7.02
C THR A 46 -5.14 6.67 -6.22
N PRO A 47 -4.47 6.45 -5.08
CA PRO A 47 -3.41 7.29 -4.48
C PRO A 47 -2.11 7.24 -5.28
N ALA A 48 -1.12 8.05 -4.91
CA ALA A 48 0.25 7.90 -5.42
C ALA A 48 0.91 6.63 -4.86
N SER A 49 1.95 6.15 -5.56
CA SER A 49 2.78 5.04 -5.11
C SER A 49 3.34 5.27 -3.70
N GLY A 50 3.37 4.22 -2.89
CA GLY A 50 3.86 4.36 -1.52
C GLY A 50 3.71 3.11 -0.67
N TRP A 51 4.27 3.15 0.53
CA TRP A 51 4.17 2.07 1.51
C TRP A 51 2.80 2.06 2.18
N LYS A 52 2.21 0.88 2.29
CA LYS A 52 0.92 0.63 2.94
C LYS A 52 1.05 -0.52 3.91
N ASN A 53 0.27 -0.50 4.99
CA ASN A 53 0.27 -1.58 5.98
C ASN A 53 -0.22 -2.88 5.34
N SER A 54 0.41 -3.99 5.72
CA SER A 54 -0.06 -5.32 5.36
C SER A 54 -1.51 -5.51 5.82
N GLY A 55 -2.36 -6.04 4.94
CA GLY A 55 -3.79 -6.22 5.18
C GLY A 55 -4.63 -4.95 5.09
N ALA A 56 -4.03 -3.78 4.83
CA ALA A 56 -4.81 -2.56 4.64
C ALA A 56 -5.60 -2.61 3.33
N ALA A 57 -6.86 -2.18 3.39
CA ALA A 57 -7.66 -1.89 2.22
C ALA A 57 -7.28 -0.51 1.66
N VAL A 58 -6.99 -0.43 0.37
CA VAL A 58 -6.64 0.81 -0.33
C VAL A 58 -7.62 1.00 -1.48
N SER A 59 -8.30 2.15 -1.51
CA SER A 59 -9.15 2.51 -2.65
C SER A 59 -8.29 3.12 -3.76
N ILE A 60 -8.40 2.58 -4.97
CA ILE A 60 -7.72 3.06 -6.17
C ILE A 60 -8.74 3.72 -7.12
N THR A 61 -8.39 4.89 -7.66
CA THR A 61 -9.24 5.66 -8.59
C THR A 61 -8.43 6.09 -9.79
N ALA A 62 -8.99 5.86 -10.97
CA ALA A 62 -8.48 6.33 -12.26
C ALA A 62 -9.35 7.51 -12.73
N THR A 63 -8.72 8.61 -13.08
CA THR A 63 -9.39 9.81 -13.58
C THR A 63 -8.94 10.04 -15.03
N PRO A 64 -9.82 9.80 -16.03
CA PRO A 64 -9.50 10.06 -17.43
C PRO A 64 -9.30 11.56 -17.68
N ALA A 65 -8.37 11.89 -18.57
CA ALA A 65 -8.23 13.23 -19.12
C ALA A 65 -9.30 13.51 -20.19
N ILE A 66 -9.44 14.77 -20.59
CA ILE A 66 -10.35 15.16 -21.67
C ILE A 66 -9.97 14.40 -22.95
N GLY A 67 -10.97 13.80 -23.61
CA GLY A 67 -10.76 12.99 -24.82
C GLY A 67 -10.36 11.55 -24.57
N TYR A 68 -10.33 11.10 -23.30
CA TYR A 68 -10.06 9.71 -22.93
C TYR A 68 -11.17 9.11 -22.07
N ASN A 69 -11.25 7.78 -22.11
CA ASN A 69 -12.09 6.96 -21.24
C ASN A 69 -11.22 5.97 -20.47
N PHE A 70 -11.62 5.63 -19.25
CA PHE A 70 -11.01 4.52 -18.51
C PHE A 70 -11.48 3.19 -19.11
N SER A 71 -10.52 2.35 -19.51
CA SER A 71 -10.77 1.01 -20.01
C SER A 71 -10.83 0.02 -18.85
N ASN A 72 -9.71 -0.19 -18.15
CA ASN A 72 -9.61 -1.19 -17.09
C ASN A 72 -8.36 -0.98 -16.22
N TRP A 73 -8.37 -1.63 -15.06
CA TRP A 73 -7.22 -1.85 -14.21
C TRP A 73 -6.55 -3.17 -14.58
N THR A 74 -5.22 -3.18 -14.58
CA THR A 74 -4.40 -4.39 -14.56
C THR A 74 -3.49 -4.36 -13.33
N GLY A 75 -3.66 -5.37 -12.49
CA GLY A 75 -3.04 -5.46 -11.18
C GLY A 75 -2.25 -6.74 -11.02
N THR A 76 -1.15 -6.68 -10.28
CA THR A 76 -0.34 -7.84 -9.91
C THR A 76 -0.01 -7.82 -8.42
N GLY A 77 0.06 -9.00 -7.81
CA GLY A 77 0.33 -9.19 -6.39
C GLY A 77 -0.89 -9.69 -5.62
N THR A 78 -0.66 -10.26 -4.44
CA THR A 78 -1.74 -10.81 -3.62
C THR A 78 -2.65 -9.71 -3.10
N GLY A 79 -3.90 -9.71 -3.58
CA GLY A 79 -4.94 -8.73 -3.23
C GLY A 79 -5.01 -7.51 -4.15
N SER A 80 -4.31 -7.54 -5.29
CA SER A 80 -4.47 -6.58 -6.39
C SER A 80 -5.84 -6.69 -7.05
N PHE A 81 -6.22 -5.69 -7.84
CA PHE A 81 -7.47 -5.66 -8.59
C PHE A 81 -7.21 -5.72 -10.10
N SER A 82 -8.08 -6.37 -10.85
CA SER A 82 -8.04 -6.35 -12.32
C SER A 82 -9.46 -6.43 -12.85
N GLY A 83 -9.85 -5.45 -13.64
CA GLY A 83 -11.23 -5.30 -14.08
C GLY A 83 -11.59 -3.86 -14.44
N THR A 84 -12.84 -3.65 -14.79
CA THR A 84 -13.35 -2.36 -15.31
C THR A 84 -14.01 -1.49 -14.23
N THR A 85 -14.09 -1.97 -12.97
CA THR A 85 -14.65 -1.19 -11.87
C THR A 85 -13.71 -0.05 -11.49
N ASN A 86 -14.25 1.16 -11.42
CA ASN A 86 -13.51 2.36 -11.01
C ASN A 86 -14.46 3.32 -10.28
N PRO A 87 -14.17 3.70 -9.01
CA PRO A 87 -13.01 3.28 -8.20
C PRO A 87 -13.09 1.81 -7.76
N ALA A 88 -11.94 1.21 -7.45
CA ALA A 88 -11.82 -0.16 -6.95
C ALA A 88 -11.14 -0.18 -5.56
N SER A 89 -11.18 -1.33 -4.88
CA SER A 89 -10.54 -1.55 -3.59
C SER A 89 -9.60 -2.74 -3.67
N ILE A 90 -8.36 -2.57 -3.21
CA ILE A 90 -7.33 -3.61 -3.13
C ILE A 90 -6.96 -3.88 -1.68
N THR A 91 -6.47 -5.08 -1.39
CA THR A 91 -5.95 -5.43 -0.06
C THR A 91 -4.45 -5.71 -0.16
N MET A 92 -3.65 -5.02 0.65
CA MET A 92 -2.19 -5.15 0.62
C MET A 92 -1.72 -6.48 1.23
N GLY A 93 -1.86 -7.59 0.51
CA GLY A 93 -1.36 -8.91 0.92
C GLY A 93 0.11 -9.15 0.58
N ALA A 94 0.63 -8.44 -0.41
CA ALA A 94 2.01 -8.47 -0.88
C ALA A 94 2.36 -7.10 -1.52
N PRO A 95 3.58 -6.89 -2.04
CA PRO A 95 3.81 -5.77 -2.96
C PRO A 95 2.83 -5.85 -4.13
N ILE A 96 2.15 -4.75 -4.41
CA ILE A 96 1.12 -4.67 -5.46
C ILE A 96 1.56 -3.64 -6.50
N THR A 97 1.35 -3.96 -7.77
CA THR A 97 1.39 -2.98 -8.86
C THR A 97 0.03 -2.89 -9.51
N GLU A 98 -0.54 -1.68 -9.55
CA GLU A 98 -1.79 -1.35 -10.23
C GLU A 98 -1.51 -0.42 -11.41
N THR A 99 -2.09 -0.75 -12.56
CA THR A 99 -1.97 0.03 -13.79
C THR A 99 -3.34 0.38 -14.33
N ALA A 100 -3.66 1.67 -14.45
CA ALA A 100 -4.87 2.10 -15.16
C ALA A 100 -4.60 2.20 -16.66
N ILE A 101 -5.51 1.66 -17.44
CA ILE A 101 -5.50 1.77 -18.89
C ILE A 101 -6.61 2.74 -19.33
N PHE A 102 -6.22 3.76 -20.07
CA PHE A 102 -7.08 4.73 -20.71
C PHE A 102 -7.03 4.58 -22.23
N THR A 103 -8.15 4.81 -22.90
CA THR A 103 -8.28 4.78 -24.36
C THR A 103 -8.80 6.12 -24.84
N HIS A 104 -8.24 6.64 -25.95
CA HIS A 104 -8.77 7.86 -26.56
C HIS A 104 -10.17 7.61 -27.11
N ASN A 105 -11.01 8.64 -27.05
CA ASN A 105 -12.40 8.63 -27.52
C ASN A 105 -12.50 8.69 -29.05
#